data_AF-A0A7R9QSD2-F1
#
_entry.id   AF-A0A7R9QSD2-F1
#
_cell.length_a   1.000
_cell.length_b   1.000
_cell.length_c   1.000
_cell.angle_alpha   90.00
_cell.angle_beta   90.00
_cell.angle_gamma   90.00
#
_symmetry.space_group_name_H-M   'P 1'
#
loop_
_entity.id
_entity.type
_entity.pdbx_description
1 polymer ?
#
loop_
_entity_poly.entity_id
_entity_poly.type
_entity_poly.pdbx_seq_one_letter_code
_entity_poly.pdbx_strand_id
1 'polypeptide(L)'
;MDPKSVPTVKLNNGLDIPIIGLGTWQAPPDGSLYRSVRTAITDGYRHFDCALIYENEEETGRAINDAIKEGQVKREDLYIVSKVWLTYYTRERAQECVRKILAKFQTPYLDLCLVHWPMSFKQVDDTLWPTGADGKVIGGNIDYIECYKGLEDALKAGLVKSIGISNFTSEQVERLLQATSVVPVTNQ
;
A
#
# COMPACT_ATOMS: atom_id res chain seq x y z
N MET A 1 -9.35 4.23 29.10
CA MET A 1 -9.88 5.46 28.47
C MET A 1 -10.61 5.01 27.21
N ASP A 2 -11.77 5.57 26.92
CA ASP A 2 -12.38 5.40 25.59
C ASP A 2 -11.48 6.15 24.60
N PRO A 3 -10.72 5.47 23.72
CA PRO A 3 -9.86 6.17 22.78
C PRO A 3 -10.76 7.03 21.91
N LYS A 4 -10.63 8.36 22.02
CA LYS A 4 -11.32 9.26 21.08
C LYS A 4 -10.94 8.81 19.67
N SER A 5 -11.95 8.46 18.88
CA SER A 5 -11.73 7.96 17.53
C SER A 5 -10.91 8.97 16.72
N VAL A 6 -9.90 8.47 16.00
CA VAL A 6 -9.11 9.29 15.08
C VAL A 6 -10.07 9.93 14.07
N PRO A 7 -10.05 11.26 13.89
CA PRO A 7 -10.91 11.91 12.91
C PRO A 7 -10.69 11.35 11.51
N THR A 8 -11.75 11.28 10.73
CA THR A 8 -11.69 10.81 9.35
C THR A 8 -11.97 11.94 8.37
N VAL A 9 -11.47 11.79 7.15
CA VAL A 9 -11.78 12.66 6.01
C VAL A 9 -12.38 11.83 4.87
N LYS A 10 -13.34 12.43 4.17
CA LYS A 10 -14.01 11.78 3.04
C LYS A 10 -13.18 11.90 1.76
N LEU A 11 -12.89 10.77 1.15
CA LEU A 11 -12.21 10.67 -0.14
C LEU A 11 -13.18 10.92 -1.31
N ASN A 12 -12.64 11.18 -2.50
CA ASN A 12 -13.44 11.44 -3.71
C ASN A 12 -14.30 10.24 -4.17
N ASN A 13 -14.01 9.02 -3.68
CA ASN A 13 -14.81 7.81 -3.91
C ASN A 13 -15.86 7.57 -2.82
N GLY A 14 -16.05 8.51 -1.89
CA GLY A 14 -17.06 8.47 -0.82
C GLY A 14 -16.65 7.72 0.44
N LEU A 15 -15.56 6.95 0.42
CA LEU A 15 -14.98 6.26 1.57
C LEU A 15 -14.28 7.24 2.50
N ASP A 16 -14.07 6.83 3.75
CA ASP A 16 -13.40 7.66 4.77
C ASP A 16 -12.01 7.09 5.09
N ILE A 17 -11.03 7.98 5.28
CA ILE A 17 -9.67 7.64 5.71
C ILE A 17 -9.36 8.29 7.06
N PRO A 18 -8.79 7.58 8.05
CA PRO A 18 -8.31 8.19 9.28
C PRO A 18 -7.14 9.15 9.02
N ILE A 19 -7.24 10.38 9.54
CA ILE A 19 -6.30 11.47 9.24
C ILE A 19 -4.89 11.24 9.81
N ILE A 20 -4.77 10.36 10.81
CA ILE A 20 -3.49 9.96 11.41
C ILE A 20 -3.32 8.46 11.23
N GLY A 21 -2.17 8.07 10.68
CA GLY A 21 -1.75 6.68 10.54
C GLY A 21 -0.32 6.44 11.03
N LEU A 22 -0.01 5.18 11.36
CA LEU A 22 1.34 4.74 11.69
C LEU A 22 2.06 4.34 10.40
N GLY A 23 3.16 5.02 10.07
CA GLY A 23 4.07 4.60 9.01
C GLY A 23 5.02 3.50 9.48
N THR A 24 5.23 2.48 8.65
CA THR A 24 6.10 1.33 8.98
C THR A 24 7.44 1.34 8.25
N TRP A 25 7.77 2.39 7.49
CA TRP A 25 9.05 2.49 6.80
C TRP A 25 10.24 2.48 7.78
N GLN A 26 11.31 1.78 7.40
CA GLN A 26 12.55 1.57 8.19
C GLN A 26 12.38 0.83 9.53
N ALA A 27 11.18 0.39 9.89
CA ALA A 27 10.98 -0.43 11.08
C ALA A 27 11.49 -1.86 10.80
N PRO A 28 12.49 -2.36 11.55
CA PRO A 28 12.98 -3.72 11.35
C PRO A 28 11.91 -4.74 11.80
N PRO A 29 11.72 -5.84 11.06
CA PRO A 29 10.80 -6.91 11.44
C PRO A 29 11.43 -7.85 12.49
N ASP A 30 11.91 -7.29 13.61
CA ASP A 30 12.60 -7.98 14.71
C ASP A 30 11.71 -8.15 15.96
N GLY A 31 10.40 -7.93 15.82
CA GLY A 31 9.42 -7.89 16.90
C GLY A 31 9.16 -6.48 17.44
N SER A 32 10.02 -5.50 17.16
CA SER A 32 9.76 -4.10 17.54
C SER A 32 8.60 -3.50 16.73
N LEU A 33 8.50 -3.81 15.44
CA LEU A 33 7.38 -3.37 14.62
C LEU A 33 6.08 -4.03 15.07
N TYR A 34 6.09 -5.33 15.39
CA TYR A 34 4.93 -6.00 15.98
C TYR A 34 4.41 -5.22 17.18
N ARG A 35 5.28 -4.96 18.18
CA ARG A 35 4.89 -4.21 19.40
C ARG A 35 4.37 -2.82 19.07
N SER A 36 5.00 -2.11 18.13
CA SER A 36 4.60 -0.76 17.72
C SER A 36 3.19 -0.75 17.13
N VAL A 37 2.87 -1.70 16.24
CA VAL A 37 1.53 -1.84 15.65
C VAL A 37 0.49 -2.17 16.73
N ARG A 38 0.81 -3.09 17.65
CA ARG A 38 -0.06 -3.46 18.78
C ARG A 38 -0.37 -2.29 19.71
N THR A 39 0.66 -1.52 20.06
CA THR A 39 0.52 -0.29 20.85
C THR A 39 -0.31 0.74 20.11
N ALA A 40 -0.06 0.97 18.82
CA ALA A 40 -0.85 1.91 18.03
C ALA A 40 -2.34 1.55 18.00
N ILE A 41 -2.70 0.28 17.84
CA ILE A 41 -4.10 -0.19 17.91
C ILE A 41 -4.72 0.14 19.28
N THR A 42 -3.97 -0.13 20.36
CA THR A 42 -4.37 0.13 21.75
C THR A 42 -4.58 1.63 22.00
N ASP A 43 -3.72 2.47 21.43
CA ASP A 43 -3.76 3.93 21.55
C ASP A 43 -4.82 4.58 20.64
N GLY A 44 -5.52 3.78 19.82
CA GLY A 44 -6.64 4.24 19.00
C GLY A 44 -6.33 4.45 17.52
N TYR A 45 -5.10 4.17 17.06
CA TYR A 45 -4.79 4.21 15.62
C TYR A 45 -5.61 3.18 14.88
N ARG A 46 -6.10 3.60 13.72
CA ARG A 46 -6.84 2.75 12.79
C ARG A 46 -6.26 2.77 11.38
N HIS A 47 -5.19 3.52 11.13
CA HIS A 47 -4.57 3.63 9.81
C HIS A 47 -3.11 3.20 9.89
N PHE A 48 -2.69 2.30 8.98
CA PHE A 48 -1.33 1.79 8.85
C PHE A 48 -0.82 2.01 7.43
N ASP A 49 0.28 2.74 7.30
CA ASP A 49 0.97 2.97 6.03
C ASP A 49 2.15 2.01 5.87
N CYS A 50 2.09 1.19 4.83
CA CYS A 50 3.05 0.13 4.54
C CYS A 50 3.48 0.18 3.07
N ALA A 51 4.38 -0.71 2.66
CA ALA A 51 4.74 -0.93 1.26
C ALA A 51 5.43 -2.28 1.12
N LEU A 52 5.32 -2.93 -0.06
CA LEU A 52 6.02 -4.18 -0.35
C LEU A 52 7.53 -4.08 -0.07
N ILE A 53 8.13 -2.96 -0.48
CA ILE A 53 9.58 -2.72 -0.37
C ILE A 53 10.09 -2.56 1.06
N TYR A 54 9.21 -2.36 2.03
CA TYR A 54 9.65 -2.26 3.43
C TYR A 54 9.99 -3.64 4.00
N GLU A 55 9.58 -4.72 3.31
CA GLU A 55 9.88 -6.11 3.66
C GLU A 55 9.45 -6.50 5.09
N ASN A 56 8.48 -5.77 5.65
CA ASN A 56 8.01 -5.92 7.03
C ASN A 56 6.48 -6.10 7.14
N GLU A 57 5.83 -6.37 6.00
CA GLU A 57 4.37 -6.59 5.88
C GLU A 57 3.90 -7.83 6.66
N GLU A 58 4.71 -8.89 6.73
CA GLU A 58 4.36 -10.11 7.47
C GLU A 58 4.26 -9.86 8.98
N GLU A 59 5.21 -9.09 9.54
CA GLU A 59 5.16 -8.74 10.96
C GLU A 59 4.00 -7.79 11.28
N THR A 60 3.76 -6.80 10.40
CA THR A 60 2.61 -5.90 10.51
C THR A 60 1.29 -6.67 10.44
N GLY A 61 1.17 -7.57 9.46
CA GLY A 61 0.03 -8.47 9.28
C GLY A 61 -0.22 -9.33 10.51
N ARG A 62 0.83 -9.95 11.07
CA ARG A 62 0.71 -10.75 12.30
C ARG A 62 0.14 -9.92 13.46
N ALA A 63 0.66 -8.71 13.69
CA ALA A 63 0.18 -7.83 14.76
C ALA A 63 -1.31 -7.45 14.62
N ILE A 64 -1.73 -7.14 13.39
CA ILE A 64 -3.13 -6.81 13.06
C ILE A 64 -4.04 -8.03 13.24
N ASN A 65 -3.65 -9.19 12.71
CA ASN A 65 -4.47 -10.40 12.79
C ASN A 65 -4.63 -10.91 14.23
N ASP A 66 -3.58 -10.82 15.04
CA ASP A 66 -3.69 -11.10 16.47
C ASP A 66 -4.68 -10.13 17.14
N ALA A 67 -4.76 -8.87 16.71
CA ALA A 67 -5.63 -7.86 17.33
C ALA A 67 -7.08 -8.15 17.04
N ILE A 68 -7.33 -8.59 15.80
CA ILE A 68 -8.65 -9.05 15.35
C ILE A 68 -9.04 -10.33 16.09
N LYS A 69 -8.13 -11.31 16.18
CA LYS A 69 -8.38 -12.60 16.86
C LYS A 69 -8.70 -12.42 18.34
N GLU A 70 -8.04 -11.47 19.00
CA GLU A 70 -8.27 -11.12 20.40
C GLU A 70 -9.49 -10.20 20.61
N GLY A 71 -10.14 -9.75 19.54
CA GLY A 71 -11.33 -8.91 19.61
C GLY A 71 -11.05 -7.45 19.99
N GLN A 72 -9.81 -6.97 19.85
CA GLN A 72 -9.45 -5.57 20.10
C GLN A 72 -10.01 -4.62 19.04
N VAL A 73 -10.07 -5.09 17.79
CA VAL A 73 -10.59 -4.38 16.60
C VAL A 73 -11.18 -5.39 15.63
N LYS A 74 -11.99 -4.95 14.69
CA LYS A 74 -12.42 -5.72 13.51
C LYS A 74 -11.59 -5.33 12.29
N ARG A 75 -11.61 -6.14 11.23
CA ARG A 75 -10.89 -5.80 10.00
C ARG A 75 -11.39 -4.48 9.41
N GLU A 76 -12.71 -4.28 9.40
CA GLU A 76 -13.36 -3.07 8.89
C GLU A 76 -13.13 -1.82 9.75
N ASP A 77 -12.59 -1.96 10.97
CA ASP A 77 -12.17 -0.81 11.78
C ASP A 77 -10.81 -0.27 11.32
N LEU A 78 -10.05 -1.03 10.53
CA LEU A 78 -8.69 -0.72 10.13
C LEU A 78 -8.61 -0.25 8.68
N TYR A 79 -7.69 0.68 8.43
CA TYR A 79 -7.35 1.26 7.14
C TYR A 79 -5.89 0.92 6.80
N ILE A 80 -5.68 -0.08 5.95
CA ILE A 80 -4.35 -0.56 5.56
C ILE A 80 -4.00 0.00 4.18
N VAL A 81 -2.89 0.73 4.11
CA VAL A 81 -2.28 1.25 2.88
C VAL A 81 -1.06 0.40 2.53
N SER A 82 -0.92 -0.01 1.28
CA SER A 82 0.37 -0.51 0.75
C SER A 82 0.62 0.00 -0.67
N LYS A 83 1.80 -0.28 -1.21
CA LYS A 83 2.33 0.37 -2.41
C LYS A 83 2.95 -0.64 -3.36
N VAL A 84 2.59 -0.56 -4.65
CA VAL A 84 3.19 -1.38 -5.70
C VAL A 84 4.61 -0.90 -5.99
N TRP A 85 5.58 -1.80 -5.79
CA TRP A 85 7.00 -1.48 -5.99
C TRP A 85 7.39 -1.45 -7.47
N LEU A 86 8.46 -0.71 -7.77
CA LEU A 86 8.94 -0.36 -9.12
C LEU A 86 9.21 -1.55 -10.05
N THR A 87 9.36 -2.75 -9.51
CA THR A 87 9.60 -4.00 -10.25
C THR A 87 8.32 -4.78 -10.59
N TYR A 88 7.14 -4.20 -10.32
CA TYR A 88 5.81 -4.76 -10.58
C TYR A 88 4.91 -3.83 -11.41
N TYR A 89 5.46 -3.14 -12.41
CA TYR A 89 4.78 -2.03 -13.10
C TYR A 89 4.02 -2.43 -14.37
N THR A 90 4.08 -3.69 -14.83
CA THR A 90 3.11 -4.11 -15.86
C THR A 90 1.73 -4.22 -15.23
N ARG A 91 0.68 -4.14 -16.05
CA ARG A 91 -0.70 -4.29 -15.61
C ARG A 91 -0.92 -5.60 -14.83
N GLU A 92 -0.37 -6.70 -15.31
CA GLU A 92 -0.48 -8.02 -14.68
C GLU A 92 0.32 -8.10 -13.38
N ARG A 93 1.54 -7.54 -13.38
CA ARG A 93 2.44 -7.60 -12.23
C ARG A 93 2.00 -6.68 -11.11
N ALA A 94 1.32 -5.58 -11.40
CA ALA A 94 0.69 -4.76 -10.37
C ALA A 94 -0.35 -5.56 -9.59
N GLN A 95 -1.20 -6.35 -10.26
CA GLN A 95 -2.14 -7.24 -9.57
C GLN A 95 -1.44 -8.38 -8.82
N GLU A 96 -0.34 -8.92 -9.36
CA GLU A 96 0.49 -9.91 -8.67
C GLU A 96 1.06 -9.35 -7.36
N CYS A 97 1.58 -8.12 -7.41
CA CYS A 97 2.07 -7.39 -6.24
C CYS A 97 0.97 -7.23 -5.18
N VAL A 98 -0.23 -6.79 -5.58
CA VAL A 98 -1.37 -6.68 -4.65
C VAL A 98 -1.67 -8.02 -3.97
N ARG A 99 -1.75 -9.12 -4.74
CA ARG A 99 -1.99 -10.46 -4.16
C ARG A 99 -0.89 -10.89 -3.19
N LYS A 100 0.37 -10.57 -3.50
CA LYS A 100 1.51 -10.84 -2.61
C LYS A 100 1.41 -10.08 -1.30
N ILE A 101 1.08 -8.79 -1.37
CA ILE A 101 0.85 -7.95 -0.20
C ILE A 101 -0.29 -8.55 0.65
N LEU A 102 -1.43 -8.88 0.04
CA LEU A 102 -2.56 -9.49 0.75
C LEU A 102 -2.17 -10.80 1.45
N ALA A 103 -1.36 -11.64 0.80
CA ALA A 103 -0.86 -12.88 1.39
C ALA A 103 0.06 -12.63 2.59
N LYS A 104 0.98 -11.65 2.50
CA LYS A 104 1.87 -11.25 3.61
C LYS A 104 1.07 -10.69 4.80
N PHE A 105 0.08 -9.86 4.54
CA PHE A 105 -0.81 -9.33 5.56
C PHE A 105 -1.84 -10.34 6.07
N GLN A 106 -2.04 -11.46 5.37
CA GLN A 106 -3.10 -12.43 5.61
C GLN A 106 -4.49 -11.77 5.71
N THR A 107 -4.75 -10.82 4.82
CA THR A 107 -5.97 -9.99 4.83
C THR A 107 -6.73 -10.11 3.51
N PRO A 108 -8.07 -10.04 3.48
CA PRO A 108 -8.84 -10.22 2.25
C PRO A 108 -8.76 -9.03 1.28
N TYR A 109 -8.44 -7.83 1.77
CA TYR A 109 -8.34 -6.61 0.95
C TYR A 109 -7.41 -5.56 1.57
N LEU A 110 -6.92 -4.63 0.75
CA LEU A 110 -6.33 -3.36 1.21
C LEU A 110 -7.38 -2.25 1.14
N ASP A 111 -7.29 -1.28 2.04
CA ASP A 111 -8.18 -0.11 2.00
C ASP A 111 -7.73 0.87 0.91
N LEU A 112 -6.42 0.98 0.71
CA LEU A 112 -5.80 1.80 -0.32
C LEU A 112 -4.53 1.11 -0.86
N CYS A 113 -4.39 1.09 -2.18
CA CYS A 113 -3.14 0.70 -2.83
C CYS A 113 -2.61 1.81 -3.72
N LEU A 114 -1.32 2.13 -3.59
CA LEU A 114 -0.68 3.24 -4.31
C LEU A 114 0.29 2.73 -5.37
N VAL A 115 0.40 3.43 -6.50
CA VAL A 115 1.61 3.39 -7.33
C VAL A 115 2.71 4.12 -6.56
N HIS A 116 3.77 3.41 -6.18
CA HIS A 116 4.76 3.97 -5.23
C HIS A 116 5.57 5.14 -5.83
N TRP A 117 5.93 5.09 -7.11
CA TRP A 117 6.71 6.13 -7.78
C TRP A 117 6.28 6.27 -9.26
N PRO A 118 6.45 7.42 -9.90
CA PRO A 118 6.14 7.61 -11.32
C PRO A 118 7.27 7.10 -12.25
N MET A 119 7.93 6.00 -11.89
CA MET A 119 8.97 5.34 -12.70
C MET A 119 9.05 3.85 -12.37
N SER A 120 9.61 3.05 -13.27
CA SER A 120 9.79 1.61 -13.06
C SER A 120 11.27 1.21 -13.00
N PHE A 121 11.53 0.05 -12.41
CA PHE A 121 12.79 -0.67 -12.53
C PHE A 121 12.64 -1.83 -13.50
N LYS A 122 13.76 -2.44 -13.89
CA LYS A 122 13.75 -3.66 -14.70
C LYS A 122 13.01 -4.76 -13.94
N GLN A 123 12.02 -5.37 -14.57
CA GLN A 123 11.24 -6.42 -13.93
C GLN A 123 11.94 -7.76 -14.12
N VAL A 124 12.48 -8.31 -13.03
CA VAL A 124 13.19 -9.60 -13.01
C VAL A 124 12.68 -10.41 -11.82
N ASP A 125 11.81 -11.37 -12.10
CA ASP A 125 11.17 -12.24 -11.11
C ASP A 125 10.66 -11.44 -9.90
N ASP A 126 11.09 -11.79 -8.68
CA ASP A 126 10.72 -11.10 -7.44
C ASP A 126 11.82 -10.20 -6.89
N THR A 127 12.83 -9.90 -7.71
CA THR A 127 13.91 -9.00 -7.32
C THR A 127 13.35 -7.59 -7.13
N LEU A 128 13.49 -7.04 -5.92
CA LEU A 128 13.07 -5.67 -5.62
C LEU A 128 14.10 -4.62 -6.07
N TRP A 129 15.37 -5.01 -6.12
CA TRP A 129 16.50 -4.15 -6.48
C TRP A 129 17.32 -4.78 -7.62
N PRO A 130 16.82 -4.75 -8.86
CA PRO A 130 17.49 -5.37 -9.99
C PRO A 130 18.81 -4.64 -10.24
N THR A 131 19.94 -5.27 -9.91
CA THR A 131 21.25 -4.62 -9.88
C THR A 131 22.13 -5.15 -11.02
N GLY A 132 22.77 -4.24 -11.75
CA GLY A 132 23.70 -4.57 -12.83
C GLY A 132 25.06 -5.01 -12.32
N ALA A 133 25.92 -5.45 -13.24
CA ALA A 133 27.30 -5.82 -12.91
C ALA A 133 28.13 -4.65 -12.36
N ASP A 134 27.70 -3.41 -12.59
CA ASP A 134 28.30 -2.17 -12.07
C ASP A 134 27.80 -1.79 -10.68
N GLY A 135 26.97 -2.62 -10.04
CA GLY A 135 26.40 -2.37 -8.72
C GLY A 135 25.27 -1.35 -8.69
N LYS A 136 24.78 -0.88 -9.85
CA LYS A 136 23.69 0.10 -9.93
C LYS A 136 22.35 -0.58 -10.19
N VAL A 137 21.28 0.00 -9.66
CA VAL A 137 19.92 -0.43 -9.95
C VAL A 137 19.60 -0.14 -11.42
N ILE A 138 19.02 -1.14 -12.10
CA ILE A 138 18.67 -1.07 -13.51
C ILE A 138 17.26 -0.49 -13.64
N GLY A 139 17.17 0.69 -14.28
CA GLY A 139 15.90 1.32 -14.64
C GLY A 139 15.07 0.45 -15.58
N GLY A 140 13.75 0.60 -15.50
CA GLY A 140 12.81 0.00 -16.43
C GLY A 140 12.27 1.03 -17.42
N ASN A 141 11.48 0.55 -18.37
CA ASN A 141 10.85 1.34 -19.43
C ASN A 141 9.32 1.21 -19.44
N ILE A 142 8.74 0.72 -18.35
CA ILE A 142 7.30 0.47 -18.27
C ILE A 142 6.65 1.69 -17.63
N ASP A 143 5.66 2.23 -18.32
CA ASP A 143 4.96 3.43 -17.92
C ASP A 143 4.16 3.20 -16.64
N TYR A 144 4.17 4.16 -15.72
CA TYR A 144 3.38 4.10 -14.49
C TYR A 144 1.87 4.01 -14.75
N ILE A 145 1.40 4.43 -15.94
CA ILE A 145 0.01 4.24 -16.38
C ILE A 145 -0.36 2.74 -16.43
N GLU A 146 0.55 1.86 -16.86
CA GLU A 146 0.26 0.42 -16.91
C GLU A 146 0.11 -0.17 -15.51
N CYS A 147 0.94 0.28 -14.57
CA CYS A 147 0.80 -0.07 -13.16
C CYS A 147 -0.56 0.41 -12.62
N TYR A 148 -0.95 1.64 -12.93
CA TYR A 148 -2.22 2.20 -12.45
C TYR A 148 -3.44 1.47 -13.03
N LYS A 149 -3.42 1.11 -14.32
CA LYS A 149 -4.47 0.25 -14.92
C LYS A 149 -4.55 -1.12 -14.24
N GLY A 150 -3.40 -1.66 -13.80
CA GLY A 150 -3.38 -2.88 -13.00
C GLY A 150 -4.04 -2.70 -11.62
N LEU A 151 -3.93 -1.51 -11.02
CA LEU A 151 -4.66 -1.16 -9.81
C LEU A 151 -6.16 -0.96 -10.07
N GLU A 152 -6.57 -0.42 -11.22
CA GLU A 152 -7.99 -0.38 -11.62
C GLU A 152 -8.59 -1.79 -11.72
N ASP A 153 -7.83 -2.75 -12.25
CA ASP A 153 -8.26 -4.15 -12.27
C ASP A 153 -8.35 -4.75 -10.86
N ALA A 154 -7.37 -4.45 -9.99
CA ALA A 154 -7.40 -4.90 -8.60
C ALA A 154 -8.60 -4.32 -7.83
N LEU A 155 -8.96 -3.07 -8.11
CA LEU A 155 -10.16 -2.41 -7.58
C LEU A 155 -11.43 -3.12 -8.07
N LYS A 156 -11.53 -3.39 -9.38
CA LYS A 156 -12.65 -4.14 -9.97
C LYS A 156 -12.78 -5.56 -9.39
N ALA A 157 -11.66 -6.21 -9.09
CA ALA A 157 -11.62 -7.53 -8.48
C ALA A 157 -11.92 -7.53 -6.96
N GLY A 158 -12.06 -6.34 -6.34
CA GLY A 158 -12.33 -6.21 -4.90
C GLY A 158 -11.12 -6.49 -4.00
N LEU A 159 -9.91 -6.58 -4.57
CA LEU A 159 -8.65 -6.79 -3.82
C LEU A 159 -8.24 -5.52 -3.05
N VAL A 160 -8.67 -4.37 -3.53
CA VAL A 160 -8.44 -3.05 -2.92
C VAL A 160 -9.74 -2.26 -2.89
N LYS A 161 -9.95 -1.39 -1.90
CA LYS A 161 -11.13 -0.52 -1.81
C LYS A 161 -10.94 0.83 -2.48
N SER A 162 -9.71 1.32 -2.49
CA SER A 162 -9.30 2.59 -3.12
C SER A 162 -7.94 2.43 -3.79
N ILE A 163 -7.67 3.29 -4.76
CA ILE A 163 -6.36 3.36 -5.44
C ILE A 163 -5.86 4.80 -5.50
N GLY A 164 -4.55 4.97 -5.45
CA GLY A 164 -3.92 6.28 -5.45
C GLY A 164 -2.49 6.23 -5.99
N ILE A 165 -1.75 7.30 -5.76
CA ILE A 165 -0.39 7.49 -6.25
C ILE A 165 0.52 8.05 -5.15
N SER A 166 1.82 7.97 -5.34
CA SER A 166 2.81 8.54 -4.44
C SER A 166 4.03 9.07 -5.20
N ASN A 167 4.55 10.21 -4.77
CA ASN A 167 5.67 10.93 -5.41
C ASN A 167 5.38 11.48 -6.82
N PHE A 168 4.11 11.75 -7.15
CA PHE A 168 3.74 12.28 -8.47
C PHE A 168 3.72 13.80 -8.48
N THR A 169 4.25 14.40 -9.56
CA THR A 169 4.12 15.84 -9.84
C THR A 169 2.76 16.18 -10.43
N SER A 170 2.39 17.46 -10.46
CA SER A 170 1.12 17.91 -11.07
C SER A 170 1.00 17.51 -12.54
N GLU A 171 2.08 17.62 -13.32
CA GLU A 171 2.10 17.21 -14.73
C GLU A 171 1.86 15.70 -14.89
N GLN A 172 2.47 14.89 -14.02
CA GLN A 172 2.26 13.43 -14.03
C GLN A 172 0.84 13.05 -13.62
N VAL A 173 0.24 13.78 -12.68
CA VAL A 173 -1.18 13.64 -12.28
C VAL A 173 -2.09 13.95 -13.46
N GLU A 174 -1.91 15.09 -14.12
CA GLU A 174 -2.72 15.49 -15.28
C GLU A 174 -2.66 14.43 -16.39
N ARG A 175 -1.45 13.96 -16.70
CA ARG A 175 -1.24 12.88 -17.67
C ARG A 175 -1.95 11.59 -17.26
N LEU A 176 -1.89 11.22 -15.99
CA LEU A 176 -2.57 10.04 -15.47
C LEU A 176 -4.09 10.15 -15.66
N LEU A 177 -4.67 11.28 -15.25
CA LEU A 177 -6.12 11.55 -15.34
C LEU A 177 -6.64 11.50 -16.79
N GLN A 178 -5.81 11.83 -17.78
CA GLN A 178 -6.17 11.72 -19.20
C GLN A 178 -6.13 10.28 -19.73
N ALA A 179 -5.42 9.38 -19.05
CA ALA A 179 -5.12 8.04 -19.55
C ALA A 179 -5.83 6.90 -18.79
N THR A 180 -6.48 7.21 -17.66
CA THR A 180 -7.10 6.23 -16.77
C THR A 180 -8.56 6.60 -16.48
N SER A 181 -9.33 5.64 -15.97
CA SER A 181 -10.78 5.79 -15.73
C SER A 181 -11.11 6.11 -14.28
N VAL A 182 -10.24 5.72 -13.34
CA VAL A 182 -10.44 5.93 -11.91
C VAL A 182 -9.53 7.05 -11.42
N VAL A 183 -10.13 8.12 -10.89
CA VAL A 183 -9.40 9.24 -10.29
C VAL A 183 -8.69 8.75 -9.02
N PRO A 184 -7.37 8.99 -8.86
CA PRO A 184 -6.66 8.60 -7.64
C PRO A 184 -7.24 9.33 -6.43
N VAL A 185 -7.43 8.61 -5.34
CA VAL A 185 -8.05 9.18 -4.13
C VAL A 185 -7.08 10.05 -3.33
N THR A 186 -5.77 9.80 -3.47
CA THR A 186 -4.67 10.49 -2.78
C THR A 186 -3.41 10.55 -3.65
N ASN A 187 -2.54 11.51 -3.34
CA ASN A 187 -1.13 11.54 -3.74
C ASN A 187 -0.27 11.68 -2.47
N GLN A 188 0.54 10.68 -2.14
CA GLN A 188 1.41 10.65 -0.95
C GLN A 188 2.83 11.12 -1.27
#